data_AF-A0AAN1XBQ8-F1
#
_entry.id   AF-A0AAN1XBQ8-F1
#
_cell.length_a   1.000
_cell.length_b   1.000
_cell.length_c   1.000
_cell.angle_alpha   90.00
_cell.angle_beta   90.00
_cell.angle_gamma   90.00
#
_symmetry.space_group_name_H-M   'P 1'
#
loop_
_entity.id
_entity.type
_entity.pdbx_description
1 polymer ?
#
loop_
_entity_poly.entity_id
_entity_poly.type
_entity_poly.pdbx_seq_one_letter_code
_entity_poly.pdbx_strand_id
1 'polypeptide(L)'
;MQGDPRVIINYLHVNTARCLGTYRALMVYQDTELFQNNFWRICANSAHDSGVVQWCSLFGSNGEDNPTHWSRSGVSNISNRDEFISKVLSPIAIPFDQWQQQHSALLEYRNKNIAHIELDDWYRAIPSFDMAIKVLFQSYIVFMNSTDHNLRNEYDRTIERANSTISQFIRNN
;
A
#
# COMPACT_ATOMS: atom_id res chain seq x y z
N MET A 1 -21.48 6.02 -16.85
CA MET A 1 -20.49 7.03 -16.40
C MET A 1 -19.20 6.29 -16.08
N GLN A 2 -18.16 6.41 -16.91
CA GLN A 2 -16.83 5.92 -16.54
C GLN A 2 -16.24 6.91 -15.53
N GLY A 3 -15.84 6.41 -14.35
CA GLY A 3 -15.16 7.22 -13.34
C GLY A 3 -13.75 7.61 -13.80
N ASP A 4 -13.31 8.81 -13.44
CA ASP A 4 -11.95 9.28 -13.73
C ASP A 4 -10.91 8.35 -13.05
N PRO A 5 -10.03 7.68 -13.82
CA PRO A 5 -9.02 6.79 -13.25
C PRO A 5 -8.14 7.44 -12.20
N ARG A 6 -7.90 8.75 -12.29
CA ARG A 6 -7.10 9.52 -11.32
C ARG A 6 -7.71 9.55 -9.93
N VAL A 7 -9.05 9.61 -9.85
CA VAL A 7 -9.76 9.55 -8.55
C VAL A 7 -9.58 8.18 -7.91
N ILE A 8 -9.65 7.10 -8.70
CA ILE A 8 -9.47 5.73 -8.22
C ILE A 8 -8.03 5.52 -7.73
N ILE A 9 -7.03 6.04 -8.45
CA ILE A 9 -5.63 5.94 -8.03
C ILE A 9 -5.35 6.72 -6.74
N ASN A 10 -5.89 7.94 -6.62
CA ASN A 10 -5.79 8.70 -5.38
C ASN A 10 -6.40 7.91 -4.21
N TYR A 11 -7.60 7.36 -4.43
CA TYR A 11 -8.26 6.49 -3.47
C TYR A 11 -7.39 5.28 -3.09
N LEU A 12 -6.80 4.59 -4.08
CA LEU A 12 -5.94 3.43 -3.82
C LEU A 12 -4.70 3.81 -3.01
N HIS A 13 -4.04 4.93 -3.29
CA HIS A 13 -2.89 5.38 -2.49
C HIS A 13 -3.29 5.67 -1.05
N VAL A 14 -4.34 6.48 -0.88
CA VAL A 14 -4.83 6.91 0.44
C VAL A 14 -5.32 5.71 1.25
N ASN A 15 -6.09 4.82 0.63
CA ASN A 15 -6.69 3.70 1.34
C ASN A 15 -5.67 2.56 1.58
N THR A 16 -4.67 2.37 0.70
CA THR A 16 -3.52 1.52 1.01
C THR A 16 -2.76 2.07 2.23
N ALA A 17 -2.45 3.37 2.25
CA ALA A 17 -1.75 4.00 3.38
C ALA A 17 -2.55 3.87 4.69
N ARG A 18 -3.87 4.06 4.65
CA ARG A 18 -4.76 3.86 5.79
C ARG A 18 -4.70 2.43 6.32
N CYS A 19 -4.90 1.44 5.45
CA CYS A 19 -4.86 0.03 5.81
C CYS A 19 -3.53 -0.37 6.47
N LEU A 20 -2.41 0.02 5.86
CA LEU A 20 -1.07 -0.27 6.39
C LEU A 20 -0.77 0.49 7.68
N GLY A 21 -1.25 1.73 7.81
CA GLY A 21 -1.16 2.51 9.04
C GLY A 21 -1.93 1.84 10.19
N THR A 22 -3.16 1.37 9.93
CA THR A 22 -3.96 0.61 10.90
C THR A 22 -3.27 -0.69 11.29
N TYR A 23 -2.76 -1.47 10.33
CA TYR A 23 -2.00 -2.68 10.62
C TYR A 23 -0.81 -2.38 11.55
N ARG A 24 0.05 -1.42 11.19
CA ARG A 24 1.22 -1.05 12.00
C ARG A 24 0.83 -0.58 13.40
N ALA A 25 -0.23 0.22 13.52
CA ALA A 25 -0.71 0.70 14.82
C ALA A 25 -1.17 -0.45 15.73
N LEU A 26 -1.83 -1.46 15.17
CA LEU A 26 -2.28 -2.63 15.91
C LEU A 26 -1.12 -3.56 16.27
N MET A 27 -0.13 -3.72 15.38
CA MET A 27 1.04 -4.57 15.61
C MET A 27 1.94 -4.09 16.76
N VAL A 28 1.86 -2.82 17.18
CA VAL A 28 2.54 -2.33 18.40
C VAL A 28 2.11 -3.11 19.65
N TYR A 29 0.90 -3.68 19.63
CA TYR A 29 0.31 -4.39 20.75
C TYR A 29 0.48 -5.91 20.63
N GLN A 30 1.23 -6.42 19.65
CA GLN A 30 1.29 -7.85 19.32
C GLN A 30 1.63 -8.76 20.52
N ASP A 31 2.42 -8.25 21.47
CA ASP A 31 2.88 -8.99 22.65
C ASP A 31 1.97 -8.79 23.88
N THR A 32 0.88 -8.04 23.75
CA THR A 32 -0.05 -7.75 24.85
C THR A 32 -1.22 -8.75 24.88
N GLU A 33 -1.81 -8.94 26.07
CA GLU A 33 -3.03 -9.75 26.23
C GLU A 33 -4.19 -9.24 25.36
N LEU A 34 -4.23 -7.93 25.07
CA LEU A 34 -5.21 -7.33 24.16
C LEU A 34 -5.12 -7.98 22.79
N PHE A 35 -3.92 -8.17 22.24
CA PHE A 35 -3.72 -8.73 20.90
C PHE A 35 -3.83 -10.26 20.86
N GLN A 36 -3.72 -10.92 22.02
CA GLN A 36 -4.06 -12.34 22.16
C GLN A 36 -5.58 -12.58 22.04
N ASN A 37 -6.41 -11.54 22.16
CA ASN A 37 -7.81 -11.61 21.76
C ASN A 37 -7.92 -11.73 20.23
N ASN A 38 -8.66 -12.73 19.75
CA ASN A 38 -8.87 -12.99 18.33
C ASN A 38 -9.36 -11.76 17.53
N PHE A 39 -10.16 -10.87 18.15
CA PHE A 39 -10.70 -9.69 17.48
C PHE A 39 -9.61 -8.77 16.93
N TRP A 40 -8.65 -8.36 17.76
CA TRP A 40 -7.61 -7.41 17.36
C TRP A 40 -6.64 -7.98 16.35
N ARG A 41 -6.29 -9.26 16.49
CA ARG A 41 -5.49 -9.99 15.50
C ARG A 41 -6.19 -10.07 14.15
N ILE A 42 -7.49 -10.37 14.14
CA ILE A 42 -8.29 -10.39 12.90
C ILE A 42 -8.35 -9.00 12.28
N CYS A 43 -8.55 -7.94 13.06
CA CYS A 43 -8.54 -6.57 12.56
C CYS A 43 -7.19 -6.19 11.94
N ALA A 44 -6.08 -6.56 12.59
CA ALA A 44 -4.74 -6.30 12.09
C ALA A 44 -4.51 -7.02 10.75
N ASN A 45 -4.76 -8.34 10.70
CA ASN A 45 -4.60 -9.14 9.49
C ASN A 45 -5.50 -8.64 8.36
N SER A 46 -6.77 -8.32 8.65
CA SER A 46 -7.70 -7.79 7.65
C SER A 46 -7.23 -6.44 7.09
N ALA A 47 -6.64 -5.58 7.94
CA ALA A 47 -6.06 -4.32 7.50
C ALA A 47 -4.82 -4.55 6.62
N HIS A 48 -3.97 -5.52 6.96
CA HIS A 48 -2.83 -5.92 6.13
C HIS A 48 -3.28 -6.43 4.76
N ASP A 49 -4.19 -7.42 4.74
CA ASP A 49 -4.70 -8.03 3.52
C ASP A 49 -5.36 -6.99 2.60
N SER A 50 -6.18 -6.10 3.18
CA SER A 50 -6.79 -4.99 2.46
C SER A 50 -5.74 -4.03 1.89
N GLY A 51 -4.65 -3.80 2.61
CA GLY A 51 -3.52 -3.00 2.14
C GLY A 51 -2.81 -3.67 0.96
N VAL A 52 -2.54 -4.98 1.05
CA VAL A 52 -1.94 -5.78 -0.02
C VAL A 52 -2.76 -5.72 -1.29
N VAL A 53 -4.07 -5.96 -1.19
CA VAL A 53 -4.96 -6.01 -2.36
C VAL A 53 -4.91 -4.69 -3.11
N GLN A 54 -5.03 -3.57 -2.40
CA GLN A 54 -5.01 -2.25 -3.02
C GLN A 54 -3.65 -1.85 -3.57
N TRP A 55 -2.58 -2.22 -2.86
CA TRP A 55 -1.23 -2.05 -3.34
C TRP A 55 -1.02 -2.83 -4.65
N CYS A 56 -1.53 -4.07 -4.73
CA CYS A 56 -1.47 -4.88 -5.94
C CYS A 56 -2.33 -4.31 -7.08
N SER A 57 -3.39 -3.56 -6.79
CA SER A 57 -4.11 -2.81 -7.84
C SER A 57 -3.25 -1.73 -8.48
N LEU A 58 -2.33 -1.11 -7.73
CA LEU A 58 -1.40 -0.11 -8.25
C LEU A 58 -0.16 -0.74 -8.88
N PHE A 59 0.44 -1.74 -8.23
CA PHE A 59 1.78 -2.23 -8.55
C PHE A 59 1.84 -3.69 -8.97
N GLY A 60 0.74 -4.43 -8.91
CA GLY A 60 0.70 -5.87 -9.13
C GLY A 60 0.91 -6.28 -10.59
N SER A 61 0.02 -7.14 -11.12
CA SER A 61 0.07 -7.49 -12.54
C SER A 61 -0.33 -6.29 -13.40
N ASN A 62 0.30 -6.14 -14.56
CA ASN A 62 -0.03 -5.11 -15.55
C ASN A 62 -0.96 -5.63 -16.67
N GLY A 63 -1.65 -6.74 -16.43
CA GLY A 63 -2.59 -7.36 -17.37
C GLY A 63 -3.79 -6.48 -17.68
N GLU A 64 -4.55 -6.83 -18.73
CA GLU A 64 -5.74 -6.08 -19.20
C GLU A 64 -6.80 -5.90 -18.11
N ASP A 65 -6.86 -6.83 -17.16
CA ASP A 65 -7.73 -6.88 -16.00
C ASP A 65 -7.36 -5.89 -14.87
N ASN A 66 -6.16 -5.28 -14.92
CA ASN A 66 -5.73 -4.26 -13.95
C ASN A 66 -5.64 -2.85 -14.58
N PRO A 67 -6.76 -2.11 -14.71
CA PRO A 67 -6.78 -0.78 -15.29
C PRO A 67 -6.08 0.29 -14.43
N THR A 68 -5.83 0.01 -13.14
CA THR A 68 -5.23 0.96 -12.19
C THR A 68 -3.72 0.83 -12.05
N HIS A 69 -3.11 -0.10 -12.79
CA HIS A 69 -1.67 -0.33 -12.76
C HIS A 69 -0.90 0.94 -13.12
N TRP A 70 0.14 1.27 -12.35
CA TRP A 70 0.90 2.53 -12.50
C TRP A 70 1.39 2.78 -13.92
N SER A 71 1.78 1.75 -14.66
CA SER A 71 2.35 1.91 -16.01
C SER A 71 1.33 2.23 -17.10
N ARG A 72 0.02 2.29 -16.79
CA ARG A 72 -0.99 2.61 -17.80
C ARG A 72 -0.97 4.11 -18.12
N SER A 73 -0.81 4.42 -19.41
CA SER A 73 -0.80 5.80 -19.90
C SER A 73 -2.14 6.49 -19.62
N GLY A 74 -2.12 7.59 -18.86
CA GLY A 74 -3.30 8.35 -18.43
C GLY A 74 -3.70 8.14 -16.96
N VAL A 75 -3.10 7.16 -16.28
CA VAL A 75 -3.26 6.85 -14.85
C VAL A 75 -2.14 7.50 -14.07
N SER A 76 -0.90 7.33 -14.53
CA SER A 76 0.26 8.03 -13.96
C SER A 76 1.09 8.72 -15.06
N ASN A 77 1.86 9.74 -14.68
CA ASN A 77 2.92 10.30 -15.53
C ASN A 77 4.19 9.41 -15.53
N ILE A 78 4.03 8.10 -15.35
CA ILE A 78 5.10 7.10 -15.39
C ILE A 78 4.74 6.10 -16.48
N SER A 79 5.40 6.22 -17.63
CA SER A 79 5.02 5.44 -18.82
C SER A 79 5.74 4.10 -18.94
N ASN A 80 6.88 3.94 -18.26
CA ASN A 80 7.76 2.79 -18.43
C ASN A 80 8.59 2.51 -17.17
N ARG A 81 9.33 1.41 -17.19
CA ARG A 81 10.19 0.95 -16.10
C ARG A 81 11.29 1.96 -15.74
N ASP A 82 11.93 2.58 -16.71
CA ASP A 82 13.05 3.50 -16.46
C ASP A 82 12.56 4.79 -15.78
N GLU A 83 11.38 5.26 -16.17
CA GLU A 83 10.68 6.35 -15.46
C GLU A 83 10.29 5.94 -14.04
N PHE A 84 9.81 4.71 -13.83
CA PHE A 84 9.50 4.22 -12.49
C PHE A 84 10.73 4.19 -11.60
N ILE A 85 11.84 3.65 -12.12
CA ILE A 85 13.12 3.62 -11.41
C ILE A 85 13.55 5.05 -11.07
N SER A 86 13.64 5.93 -12.06
CA SER A 86 14.17 7.28 -11.88
C SER A 86 13.30 8.19 -11.02
N LYS A 87 11.96 8.12 -11.15
CA LYS A 87 11.02 9.00 -10.43
C LYS A 87 10.58 8.45 -9.08
N VAL A 88 10.52 7.12 -8.93
CA VAL A 88 9.96 6.47 -7.74
C VAL A 88 11.04 5.80 -6.89
N LEU A 89 11.95 5.01 -7.47
CA LEU A 89 12.89 4.23 -6.66
C LEU A 89 14.17 5.00 -6.31
N SER A 90 14.76 5.70 -7.27
CA SER A 90 16.00 6.45 -7.07
C SER A 90 15.91 7.52 -5.97
N PRO A 91 14.83 8.33 -5.86
CA PRO A 91 14.73 9.36 -4.81
C PRO A 91 14.70 8.82 -3.38
N ILE A 92 14.30 7.55 -3.21
CA ILE A 92 14.22 6.87 -1.91
C ILE A 92 15.33 5.80 -1.74
N ALA A 93 16.33 5.81 -2.63
CA ALA A 93 17.50 4.94 -2.61
C ALA A 93 17.16 3.43 -2.53
N ILE A 94 16.10 3.00 -3.21
CA ILE A 94 15.73 1.59 -3.32
C ILE A 94 16.27 1.01 -4.63
N PRO A 95 17.17 0.01 -4.58
CA PRO A 95 17.58 -0.73 -5.77
C PRO A 95 16.41 -1.47 -6.44
N PHE A 96 16.42 -1.57 -7.77
CA PHE A 96 15.31 -2.19 -8.51
C PHE A 96 15.16 -3.69 -8.22
N ASP A 97 16.25 -4.41 -7.98
CA ASP A 97 16.25 -5.82 -7.59
C ASP A 97 15.58 -6.04 -6.22
N GLN A 98 15.87 -5.18 -5.25
CA GLN A 98 15.20 -5.20 -3.95
C GLN A 98 13.70 -4.93 -4.08
N TRP A 99 13.34 -3.93 -4.89
CA TRP A 99 11.94 -3.66 -5.24
C TRP A 99 11.28 -4.91 -5.86
N GLN A 100 11.93 -5.54 -6.83
CA GLN A 100 11.39 -6.70 -7.53
C GLN A 100 11.18 -7.90 -6.59
N GLN A 101 12.08 -8.11 -5.64
CA GLN A 101 11.94 -9.15 -4.62
C GLN A 101 10.71 -8.89 -3.74
N GLN A 102 10.54 -7.67 -3.23
CA GLN A 102 9.38 -7.33 -2.42
C GLN A 102 8.08 -7.39 -3.22
N HIS A 103 8.09 -6.87 -4.45
CA HIS A 103 6.95 -6.92 -5.36
C HIS A 103 6.48 -8.36 -5.60
N SER A 104 7.42 -9.27 -5.85
CA SER A 104 7.13 -10.69 -6.03
C SER A 104 6.54 -11.32 -4.76
N ALA A 105 7.10 -11.00 -3.59
CA ALA A 105 6.59 -11.51 -2.31
C ALA A 105 5.17 -11.04 -1.99
N LEU A 106 4.84 -9.78 -2.28
CA LEU A 106 3.50 -9.23 -2.09
C LEU A 106 2.47 -9.81 -3.06
N LEU A 107 2.87 -9.99 -4.33
CA LEU A 107 2.03 -10.65 -5.33
C LEU A 107 1.75 -12.11 -4.98
N GLU A 108 2.78 -12.83 -4.55
CA GLU A 108 2.64 -14.22 -4.12
C GLU A 108 1.73 -14.33 -2.90
N TYR A 109 1.93 -13.49 -1.88
CA TYR A 109 1.06 -13.43 -0.71
C TYR A 109 -0.41 -13.14 -1.10
N ARG A 110 -0.64 -12.15 -1.97
CA ARG A 110 -1.98 -11.82 -2.48
C ARG A 110 -2.63 -13.02 -3.17
N ASN A 111 -1.90 -13.69 -4.06
CA ASN A 111 -2.45 -14.79 -4.84
C ASN A 111 -2.72 -16.01 -3.97
N LYS A 112 -1.75 -16.42 -3.14
CA LYS A 112 -1.80 -17.68 -2.40
C LYS A 112 -2.60 -17.59 -1.10
N ASN A 113 -2.49 -16.48 -0.37
CA ASN A 113 -3.06 -16.37 0.98
C ASN A 113 -4.37 -15.59 1.01
N ILE A 114 -4.57 -14.63 0.10
CA ILE A 114 -5.80 -13.81 0.06
C ILE A 114 -6.80 -14.35 -0.97
N ALA A 115 -6.34 -14.60 -2.21
CA ALA A 115 -7.23 -14.93 -3.31
C ALA A 115 -7.60 -16.43 -3.41
N HIS A 116 -6.63 -17.32 -3.24
CA HIS A 116 -6.82 -18.76 -3.48
C HIS A 116 -6.78 -19.64 -2.22
N ILE A 117 -6.31 -19.13 -1.08
CA ILE A 117 -6.08 -19.86 0.18
C ILE A 117 -5.50 -21.26 -0.09
N GLU A 118 -4.21 -21.30 -0.42
CA GLU A 118 -3.50 -22.56 -0.66
C GLU A 118 -3.28 -23.32 0.68
N LEU A 119 -3.80 -24.55 0.78
CA LEU A 119 -3.77 -25.35 2.01
C LEU A 119 -2.37 -25.81 2.42
N ASP A 120 -1.42 -25.88 1.49
CA ASP A 120 -0.06 -26.38 1.77
C ASP A 120 0.87 -25.26 2.26
N ASP A 121 0.45 -23.99 2.18
CA ASP A 121 1.30 -22.81 2.40
C ASP A 121 0.63 -21.68 3.22
N TRP A 122 -0.55 -21.94 3.81
CA TRP A 122 -1.35 -20.94 4.53
C TRP A 122 -0.66 -20.27 5.73
N TYR A 123 0.40 -20.89 6.27
CA TYR A 123 1.18 -20.40 7.41
C TYR A 123 2.41 -19.57 7.01
N ARG A 124 2.59 -19.27 5.72
CA ARG A 124 3.73 -18.47 5.26
C ARG A 124 3.80 -17.12 5.96
N ALA A 125 5.04 -16.68 6.20
CA ALA A 125 5.30 -15.40 6.84
C ALA A 125 4.61 -14.26 6.08
N ILE A 126 3.87 -13.43 6.82
CA ILE A 126 3.29 -12.20 6.31
C ILE A 126 4.46 -11.31 5.85
N PRO A 127 4.52 -10.91 4.56
CA PRO A 127 5.63 -10.11 4.06
C PRO A 127 5.64 -8.73 4.72
N SER A 128 6.85 -8.22 5.00
CA SER A 128 7.01 -6.83 5.46
C SER A 128 6.61 -5.85 4.37
N PHE A 129 5.93 -4.78 4.79
CA PHE A 129 5.50 -3.68 3.94
C PHE A 129 6.41 -2.45 3.97
N ASP A 130 7.52 -2.48 4.71
CA ASP A 130 8.27 -1.25 4.99
C ASP A 130 8.78 -0.55 3.73
N MET A 131 9.37 -1.31 2.80
CA MET A 131 9.80 -0.79 1.50
C MET A 131 8.60 -0.45 0.59
N ALA A 132 7.53 -1.23 0.61
CA ALA A 132 6.33 -1.02 -0.20
C ALA A 132 5.60 0.28 0.18
N ILE A 133 5.61 0.64 1.47
CA ILE A 133 5.11 1.92 1.97
C ILE A 133 5.94 3.09 1.45
N LYS A 134 7.29 2.98 1.45
CA LYS A 134 8.16 4.03 0.90
C LYS A 134 7.89 4.25 -0.57
N VAL A 135 7.74 3.16 -1.34
CA VAL A 135 7.41 3.22 -2.76
C VAL A 135 6.02 3.82 -2.98
N LEU A 136 5.01 3.42 -2.19
CA LEU A 136 3.66 3.97 -2.25
C LEU A 136 3.65 5.49 -2.02
N PHE A 137 4.40 5.97 -1.02
CA PHE A 137 4.47 7.39 -0.73
C PHE A 137 5.21 8.16 -1.81
N GLN A 138 6.31 7.63 -2.33
CA GLN A 138 7.04 8.29 -3.39
C GLN A 138 6.25 8.28 -4.72
N SER A 139 5.58 7.18 -5.07
CA SER A 139 4.70 7.13 -6.24
C SER A 139 3.52 8.09 -6.10
N TYR A 140 3.01 8.26 -4.88
CA TYR A 140 1.98 9.25 -4.60
C TYR A 140 2.49 10.66 -4.85
N ILE A 141 3.68 11.03 -4.37
CA ILE A 141 4.27 12.36 -4.64
C ILE A 141 4.41 12.59 -6.15
N VAL A 142 4.90 11.60 -6.90
CA VAL A 142 5.01 11.68 -8.36
C VAL A 142 3.63 11.87 -9.01
N PHE A 143 2.64 11.09 -8.59
CA PHE A 143 1.26 11.20 -9.05
C PHE A 143 0.68 12.60 -8.73
N MET A 144 0.88 13.11 -7.52
CA MET A 144 0.36 14.41 -7.10
C MET A 144 0.99 15.57 -7.82
N ASN A 145 2.30 15.53 -8.05
CA ASN A 145 2.99 16.55 -8.84
C ASN A 145 2.56 16.53 -10.31
N SER A 146 1.93 15.44 -10.77
CA SER A 146 1.33 15.37 -12.11
C SER A 146 -0.15 15.75 -12.18
N THR A 147 -0.82 15.94 -11.04
CA THR A 147 -2.26 16.21 -10.96
C THR A 147 -2.57 17.57 -10.35
N ASP A 148 -3.80 18.06 -10.56
CA ASP A 148 -4.27 19.37 -10.09
C ASP A 148 -4.19 19.53 -8.55
N HIS A 149 -4.02 20.76 -8.08
CA HIS A 149 -3.62 21.14 -6.72
C HIS A 149 -4.58 20.66 -5.60
N ASN A 150 -5.84 20.40 -5.94
CA ASN A 150 -6.91 20.04 -5.00
C ASN A 150 -6.77 18.62 -4.41
N LEU A 151 -6.25 17.66 -5.18
CA LEU A 151 -6.06 16.29 -4.70
C LEU A 151 -4.99 16.25 -3.59
N ARG A 152 -3.99 17.14 -3.66
CA ARG A 152 -2.82 17.14 -2.75
C ARG A 152 -3.21 17.44 -1.32
N ASN A 153 -4.13 18.38 -1.15
CA ASN A 153 -4.66 18.78 0.15
C ASN A 153 -5.45 17.67 0.85
N GLU A 154 -6.03 16.70 0.12
CA GLU A 154 -6.78 15.59 0.73
C GLU A 154 -5.86 14.55 1.39
N TYR A 155 -4.69 14.30 0.80
CA TYR A 155 -3.71 13.37 1.36
C TYR A 155 -2.93 13.94 2.53
N ASP A 156 -2.48 15.21 2.45
CA ASP A 156 -1.80 15.86 3.57
C ASP A 156 -2.68 15.79 4.83
N ARG A 157 -4.00 16.03 4.67
CA ARG A 157 -5.00 15.86 5.74
C ARG A 157 -5.14 14.42 6.22
N THR A 158 -5.01 13.43 5.34
CA THR A 158 -5.13 12.01 5.73
C THR A 158 -3.90 11.53 6.51
N ILE A 159 -2.70 11.95 6.11
CA ILE A 159 -1.47 11.68 6.86
C ILE A 159 -1.47 12.38 8.22
N GLU A 160 -1.86 13.65 8.28
CA GLU A 160 -1.99 14.36 9.56
C GLU A 160 -2.97 13.66 10.50
N ARG A 161 -4.11 13.19 9.98
CA ARG A 161 -5.07 12.42 10.78
C ARG A 161 -4.49 11.11 11.29
N ALA A 162 -3.86 10.32 10.41
CA ALA A 162 -3.26 9.05 10.80
C ALA A 162 -2.18 9.24 11.87
N ASN A 163 -1.27 10.21 11.69
CA ASN A 163 -0.21 10.52 12.64
C ASN A 163 -0.75 11.08 13.97
N SER A 164 -1.80 11.90 13.91
CA SER A 164 -2.48 12.43 15.10
C SER A 164 -3.15 11.32 15.90
N THR A 165 -3.86 10.39 15.24
CA THR A 165 -4.50 9.24 15.90
C THR A 165 -3.48 8.34 16.57
N ILE A 166 -2.37 8.02 15.90
CA ILE A 166 -1.26 7.25 16.48
C ILE A 166 -0.69 7.97 17.71
N SER A 167 -0.44 9.28 17.58
CA SER A 167 0.14 10.09 18.66
C SER A 167 -0.79 10.29 19.85
N GLN A 168 -2.11 10.32 19.64
CA GLN A 168 -3.10 10.37 20.72
C GLN A 168 -3.21 9.04 21.44
N PHE A 169 -3.19 7.94 20.70
CA PHE A 169 -3.28 6.61 21.29
C PHE A 169 -2.06 6.27 22.16
N ILE A 170 -0.85 6.64 21.70
CA ILE A 170 0.40 6.54 22.47
C ILE A 170 0.38 7.39 23.75
N ARG A 171 -0.30 8.55 23.74
CA ARG A 171 -0.36 9.42 24.93
C ARG A 171 -1.34 8.95 26.00
N ASN A 172 -2.32 8.13 25.61
CA ASN A 172 -3.43 7.74 26.47
C ASN A 172 -3.30 6.31 27.03
N ASN A 173 -2.20 5.61 26.72
CA ASN A 173 -1.86 4.26 27.18
C ASN A 173 -0.39 4.20 27.53
#